data_AF-A0A421BEQ4-F1
#
_entry.id   AF-A0A421BEQ4-F1
#
_cell.length_a   1.000
_cell.length_b   1.000
_cell.length_c   1.000
_cell.angle_alpha   90.00
_cell.angle_beta   90.00
_cell.angle_gamma   90.00
#
_symmetry.space_group_name_H-M   'P 1'
#
loop_
_entity.id
_entity.type
_entity.pdbx_description
1 polymer ?
#
loop_
_entity_poly.entity_id
_entity_poly.type
_entity_poly.pdbx_seq_one_letter_code
_entity_poly.pdbx_strand_id
1 'polypeptide(L)'
;MKLVFSSIDILETWASRLLHFVLLPMIDVLLLALIYAQYASDFSYQVAVSSVLVSACMVAMSSLSGLLVDNRFRGVDRYVISLGGSSYYWFSQIFVSAVVSLALSLINLALLGLFGAGIDLLLQAVMYLPFLLLSGLVLGFAAFVIAWRMENPYFMSNLLSGSALVLSGALIPIDQYPPILKELAQLLPLSGWLAAFYGDKSHCLHDAIVLLAWFLISYGIYLYQKKRIGQKEAGSIL
;
A
#
# COMPACT_ATOMS: atom_id res chain seq x y z
N MET A 1 -12.56 13.46 10.85
CA MET A 1 -11.88 13.41 9.54
C MET A 1 -10.91 14.56 9.28
N LYS A 2 -11.29 15.85 9.41
CA LYS A 2 -10.37 16.99 9.17
C LYS A 2 -9.02 16.89 9.93
N LEU A 3 -9.06 16.45 11.19
CA LEU A 3 -7.88 16.20 12.03
C LEU A 3 -6.97 15.06 11.53
N VAL A 4 -7.54 14.07 10.84
CA VAL A 4 -6.78 12.91 10.30
C VAL A 4 -6.12 13.28 8.96
N PHE A 5 -6.77 14.13 8.16
CA PHE A 5 -6.14 14.68 6.96
C PHE A 5 -4.98 15.62 7.29
N SER A 6 -5.08 16.39 8.38
CA SER A 6 -4.00 17.27 8.83
C SER A 6 -2.81 16.55 9.47
N SER A 7 -2.97 15.29 9.88
CA SER A 7 -1.87 14.48 10.44
C SER A 7 -1.09 13.71 9.38
N ILE A 8 -1.39 13.91 8.09
CA ILE A 8 -0.60 13.34 6.99
C ILE A 8 0.44 14.37 6.56
N ASP A 9 1.70 14.08 6.80
CA ASP A 9 2.84 14.93 6.42
C ASP A 9 2.83 15.31 4.92
N ILE A 10 2.34 14.40 4.08
CA ILE A 10 2.23 14.57 2.62
C ILE A 10 1.28 15.72 2.22
N LEU A 11 0.34 16.09 3.08
CA LEU A 11 -0.66 17.13 2.81
C LEU A 11 -0.34 18.48 3.47
N GLU A 12 0.75 18.56 4.25
CA GLU A 12 1.06 19.72 5.09
C GLU A 12 1.36 20.98 4.28
N THR A 13 2.14 20.84 3.20
CA THR A 13 2.56 21.97 2.35
C THR A 13 2.22 21.76 0.88
N TRP A 14 2.10 22.84 0.10
CA TRP A 14 1.97 22.73 -1.35
C TRP A 14 3.14 21.97 -1.99
N ALA A 15 4.37 22.25 -1.55
CA ALA A 15 5.57 21.56 -2.02
C ALA A 15 5.50 20.05 -1.73
N SER A 16 5.10 19.65 -0.52
CA SER A 16 4.93 18.23 -0.17
C SER A 16 3.87 17.54 -1.04
N ARG A 17 2.75 18.22 -1.32
CA ARG A 17 1.69 17.70 -2.19
C ARG A 17 2.21 17.49 -3.61
N LEU A 18 2.85 18.48 -4.20
CA LEU A 18 3.42 18.38 -5.54
C LEU A 18 4.47 17.26 -5.62
N LEU A 19 5.34 17.18 -4.62
CA LEU A 19 6.40 16.18 -4.56
C LEU A 19 5.83 14.75 -4.54
N HIS A 20 4.90 14.46 -3.63
CA HIS A 20 4.43 13.09 -3.43
C HIS A 20 3.32 12.66 -4.39
N PHE A 21 2.48 13.58 -4.86
CA PHE A 21 1.40 13.22 -5.79
C PHE A 21 1.83 13.24 -7.26
N VAL A 22 2.85 14.02 -7.62
CA VAL A 22 3.25 14.21 -9.01
C VAL A 22 4.70 13.83 -9.25
N LEU A 23 5.65 14.51 -8.59
CA LEU A 23 7.06 14.36 -8.95
C LEU A 23 7.61 12.96 -8.66
N LEU A 24 7.46 12.46 -7.43
CA LEU A 24 7.98 11.15 -7.04
C LEU A 24 7.33 10.02 -7.87
N PRO A 25 5.99 9.93 -7.99
CA PRO A 25 5.39 8.87 -8.80
C PRO A 25 5.77 8.95 -10.28
N MET A 26 5.89 10.16 -10.86
CA MET A 26 6.31 10.31 -12.26
C MET A 26 7.78 9.96 -12.47
N ILE A 27 8.66 10.26 -11.50
CA ILE A 27 10.06 9.81 -11.54
C ILE A 27 10.11 8.28 -11.49
N ASP A 28 9.34 7.64 -10.61
CA ASP A 28 9.28 6.17 -10.53
C ASP A 28 8.77 5.55 -11.83
N VAL A 29 7.70 6.12 -12.41
CA VAL A 29 7.15 5.69 -13.70
C VAL A 29 8.18 5.82 -14.82
N LEU A 30 8.85 6.97 -14.92
CA LEU A 30 9.90 7.19 -15.91
C LEU A 30 11.05 6.21 -15.72
N LEU A 31 11.49 5.99 -14.48
CA LEU A 31 12.57 5.06 -14.17
C LEU A 31 12.21 3.63 -14.58
N LEU A 32 11.04 3.12 -14.20
CA LEU A 32 10.61 1.78 -14.59
C LEU A 32 10.43 1.63 -16.10
N ALA A 33 9.80 2.62 -16.75
CA ALA A 33 9.58 2.57 -18.18
C ALA A 33 10.89 2.65 -18.98
N LEU A 34 11.87 3.43 -18.52
CA LEU A 34 13.20 3.52 -19.15
C LEU A 34 14.03 2.25 -18.93
N ILE A 35 13.96 1.64 -17.74
CA ILE A 35 14.57 0.33 -17.49
C ILE A 35 14.00 -0.69 -18.47
N TYR A 36 12.67 -0.75 -18.60
CA TYR A 36 12.04 -1.66 -19.56
C TYR A 36 12.46 -1.36 -21.00
N ALA A 37 12.46 -0.09 -21.41
CA ALA A 37 12.85 0.31 -22.76
C ALA A 37 14.29 -0.06 -23.10
N GLN A 38 15.20 -0.06 -22.11
CA GLN A 38 16.57 -0.52 -22.31
C GLN A 38 16.65 -2.02 -22.68
N TYR A 39 15.77 -2.86 -22.14
CA TYR A 39 15.73 -4.30 -22.44
C TYR A 39 14.88 -4.62 -23.68
N ALA A 40 13.75 -3.93 -23.85
CA ALA A 40 12.78 -4.19 -24.91
C ALA A 40 13.03 -3.38 -26.20
N SER A 41 13.93 -2.40 -26.16
CA SER A 41 14.17 -1.41 -27.23
C SER A 41 12.93 -0.57 -27.60
N ASP A 42 11.90 -0.55 -26.75
CA ASP A 42 10.66 0.21 -26.96
C ASP A 42 10.02 0.66 -25.64
N PHE A 43 9.29 1.77 -25.68
CA PHE A 43 8.57 2.31 -24.54
C PHE A 43 7.20 1.65 -24.37
N SER A 44 6.94 1.07 -23.19
CA SER A 44 5.65 0.45 -22.88
C SER A 44 4.81 1.29 -21.91
N TYR A 45 3.71 1.85 -22.41
CA TYR A 45 2.69 2.47 -21.56
C TYR A 45 2.06 1.46 -20.59
N GLN A 46 2.05 0.16 -20.92
CA GLN A 46 1.54 -0.87 -20.03
C GLN A 46 2.42 -1.00 -18.78
N VAL A 47 3.74 -0.94 -18.92
CA VAL A 47 4.68 -0.89 -17.79
C VAL A 47 4.51 0.41 -17.01
N ALA A 48 4.42 1.55 -17.70
CA ALA A 48 4.22 2.86 -17.06
C ALA A 48 2.91 2.92 -16.22
N VAL A 49 1.82 2.34 -16.72
CA VAL A 49 0.55 2.26 -15.98
C VAL A 49 0.65 1.26 -14.83
N SER A 50 1.32 0.12 -15.01
CA SER A 50 1.54 -0.86 -13.95
C SER A 50 2.35 -0.28 -12.78
N SER A 51 3.32 0.60 -13.03
CA SER A 51 4.08 1.25 -11.97
C SER A 51 3.20 2.20 -11.15
N VAL A 52 2.27 2.93 -11.79
CA VAL A 52 1.29 3.74 -11.06
C VAL A 52 0.40 2.87 -10.15
N LEU A 53 0.00 1.70 -10.64
CA LEU A 53 -0.78 0.72 -9.89
C LEU A 53 -0.01 0.18 -8.67
N VAL A 54 1.28 -0.14 -8.82
CA VAL A 54 2.16 -0.51 -7.71
C VAL A 54 2.31 0.64 -6.72
N SER A 55 2.58 1.86 -7.20
CA SER A 55 2.71 3.05 -6.34
C SER A 55 1.45 3.32 -5.54
N ALA A 56 0.26 3.09 -6.11
CA ALA A 56 -1.01 3.23 -5.40
C ALA A 56 -1.10 2.27 -4.19
N CYS A 57 -0.71 1.01 -4.36
CA CYS A 57 -0.62 0.04 -3.27
C CYS A 57 0.41 0.48 -2.21
N MET A 58 1.59 0.91 -2.63
CA MET A 58 2.66 1.34 -1.72
C MET A 58 2.26 2.56 -0.90
N VAL A 59 1.59 3.53 -1.51
CA VAL A 59 1.09 4.75 -0.84
C VAL A 59 -0.03 4.41 0.14
N ALA A 60 -0.92 3.48 -0.20
CA ALA A 60 -1.97 3.03 0.72
C ALA A 60 -1.37 2.38 1.97
N MET A 61 -0.35 1.53 1.77
CA MET A 61 0.38 0.87 2.84
C MET A 61 1.15 1.86 3.73
N SER A 62 1.94 2.76 3.13
CA SER A 62 2.77 3.70 3.87
C SER A 62 1.93 4.78 4.56
N SER A 63 0.85 5.26 3.93
CA SER A 63 -0.06 6.22 4.54
C SER A 63 -0.76 5.63 5.76
N LEU A 64 -1.29 4.41 5.66
CA LEU A 64 -2.02 3.80 6.78
C LEU A 64 -1.08 3.46 7.93
N SER A 65 0.05 2.80 7.63
CA SER A 65 1.03 2.49 8.66
C SER A 65 1.59 3.76 9.30
N GLY A 66 1.93 4.79 8.51
CA GLY A 66 2.41 6.07 9.01
C GLY A 66 1.43 6.75 9.96
N LEU A 67 0.15 6.83 9.59
CA LEU A 67 -0.91 7.39 10.45
C LEU A 67 -1.05 6.63 11.77
N LEU A 68 -0.99 5.29 11.73
CA LEU A 68 -1.10 4.47 12.93
C LEU A 68 0.14 4.61 13.83
N VAL A 69 1.32 4.75 13.24
CA VAL A 69 2.57 5.00 13.97
C VAL A 69 2.59 6.39 14.61
N ASP A 70 2.16 7.44 13.92
CA ASP A 70 2.03 8.78 14.50
C ASP A 70 1.04 8.77 15.68
N ASN A 71 -0.10 8.10 15.52
CA ASN A 71 -1.06 7.91 16.61
C ASN A 71 -0.46 7.15 17.81
N ARG A 72 0.40 6.15 17.57
CA ARG A 72 1.14 5.43 18.62
C ARG A 72 2.08 6.36 19.37
N PHE A 73 2.84 7.21 18.67
CA PHE A 73 3.73 8.17 19.32
C PHE A 73 2.96 9.19 20.17
N ARG A 74 1.76 9.58 19.73
CA ARG A 74 0.85 10.46 20.48
C ARG A 74 0.06 9.76 21.60
N GLY A 75 0.17 8.43 21.73
CA GLY A 75 -0.58 7.64 22.71
C GLY A 75 -2.09 7.54 22.44
N VAL A 76 -2.55 7.93 21.25
CA VAL A 76 -3.97 7.89 20.84
C VAL A 76 -4.45 6.45 20.74
N ASP A 77 -3.59 5.54 20.28
CA ASP A 77 -3.86 4.11 20.17
C ASP A 77 -4.27 3.49 21.52
N ARG A 78 -3.55 3.82 22.59
CA ARG A 78 -3.82 3.39 23.96
C ARG A 78 -5.13 3.94 24.50
N TYR A 79 -5.36 5.24 24.31
CA TYR A 79 -6.61 5.89 24.70
C TYR A 79 -7.83 5.27 24.00
N VAL A 80 -7.72 4.94 22.71
CA VAL A 80 -8.80 4.28 21.97
C VAL A 80 -9.04 2.87 22.50
N ILE A 81 -7.98 2.14 22.89
CA ILE A 81 -8.10 0.79 23.46
C ILE A 81 -8.75 0.82 24.85
N SER A 82 -8.38 1.78 25.71
CA SER A 82 -8.93 1.89 27.07
C SER A 82 -10.43 2.19 27.09
N LEU A 83 -10.93 2.88 26.05
CA LEU A 83 -12.37 3.10 25.82
C LEU A 83 -13.09 1.91 25.15
N GLY A 84 -12.47 0.74 25.05
CA GLY A 84 -13.06 -0.46 24.45
C GLY A 84 -12.84 -0.61 22.94
N GLY A 85 -12.23 0.38 22.30
CA GLY A 85 -11.99 0.44 20.86
C GLY A 85 -13.09 1.21 20.12
N SER A 86 -12.69 2.06 19.17
CA SER A 86 -13.61 2.83 18.32
C SER A 86 -13.51 2.35 16.88
N SER A 87 -14.61 1.81 16.34
CA SER A 87 -14.70 1.45 14.91
C SER A 87 -14.52 2.68 14.01
N TYR A 88 -15.04 3.83 14.45
CA TYR A 88 -14.88 5.11 13.76
C TYR A 88 -13.42 5.53 13.64
N TYR A 89 -12.60 5.29 14.68
CA TYR A 89 -11.18 5.57 14.64
C TYR A 89 -10.48 4.77 13.52
N TRP A 90 -10.64 3.43 13.52
CA TRP A 90 -10.01 2.56 12.52
C TRP A 90 -10.48 2.87 11.11
N PHE A 91 -11.80 3.04 10.93
CA PHE A 91 -12.37 3.37 9.63
C PHE A 91 -11.86 4.71 9.11
N SER A 92 -11.69 5.72 9.97
CA SER A 92 -11.19 7.03 9.56
C SER A 92 -9.76 6.95 9.01
N GLN A 93 -8.88 6.17 9.63
CA GLN A 93 -7.50 6.00 9.14
C GLN A 93 -7.48 5.29 7.79
N ILE A 94 -8.22 4.18 7.67
CA ILE A 94 -8.33 3.40 6.43
C ILE A 94 -8.91 4.28 5.30
N PHE A 95 -9.99 5.00 5.59
CA PHE A 95 -10.66 5.86 4.60
C PHE A 95 -9.72 6.95 4.09
N VAL A 96 -9.02 7.63 5.00
CA VAL A 96 -8.09 8.71 4.62
C VAL A 96 -6.95 8.17 3.76
N SER A 97 -6.33 7.05 4.14
CA SER A 97 -5.27 6.42 3.33
C SER A 97 -5.77 5.94 1.97
N ALA A 98 -6.99 5.42 1.90
CA ALA A 98 -7.62 5.03 0.64
C ALA A 98 -7.82 6.25 -0.29
N VAL A 99 -8.35 7.35 0.24
CA VAL A 99 -8.58 8.59 -0.52
C VAL A 99 -7.27 9.19 -1.04
N VAL A 100 -6.23 9.25 -0.20
CA VAL A 100 -4.91 9.77 -0.60
C VAL A 100 -4.33 8.95 -1.75
N SER A 101 -4.38 7.62 -1.63
CA SER A 101 -3.82 6.71 -2.62
C SER A 101 -4.62 6.70 -3.92
N LEU A 102 -5.95 6.80 -3.82
CA LEU A 102 -6.84 6.96 -4.95
C LEU A 102 -6.56 8.27 -5.69
N ALA A 103 -6.45 9.39 -4.98
CA ALA A 103 -6.14 10.68 -5.59
C ALA A 103 -4.78 10.65 -6.31
N LEU A 104 -3.76 10.06 -5.70
CA LEU A 104 -2.44 9.88 -6.31
C LEU A 104 -2.54 9.06 -7.60
N SER A 105 -3.19 7.91 -7.55
CA SER A 105 -3.32 7.04 -8.73
C SER A 105 -4.07 7.72 -9.87
N LEU A 106 -5.19 8.40 -9.59
CA LEU A 106 -5.98 9.10 -10.62
C LEU A 106 -5.22 10.25 -11.26
N ILE A 107 -4.47 11.03 -10.47
CA ILE A 107 -3.62 12.11 -11.00
C ILE A 107 -2.58 11.54 -11.96
N ASN A 108 -1.88 10.47 -11.56
CA ASN A 108 -0.80 9.89 -12.36
C ASN A 108 -1.33 9.14 -13.60
N LEU A 109 -2.47 8.47 -13.51
CA LEU A 109 -3.15 7.89 -14.68
C LEU A 109 -3.62 8.97 -15.66
N ALA A 110 -4.16 10.09 -15.17
CA ALA A 110 -4.55 11.21 -16.01
C ALA A 110 -3.35 11.83 -16.73
N LEU A 111 -2.22 12.02 -16.02
CA LEU A 111 -0.97 12.48 -16.62
C LEU A 111 -0.49 11.53 -17.73
N LEU A 112 -0.50 10.22 -17.49
CA LEU A 112 -0.15 9.24 -18.52
C LEU A 112 -1.08 9.31 -19.73
N GLY A 113 -2.37 9.56 -19.53
CA GLY A 113 -3.31 9.82 -20.62
C GLY A 113 -2.95 11.05 -21.44
N LEU A 114 -2.51 12.14 -20.80
CA LEU A 114 -2.01 13.34 -21.49
C LEU A 114 -0.73 13.07 -22.30
N PHE A 115 0.10 12.14 -21.85
CA PHE A 115 1.30 11.70 -22.55
C PHE A 115 1.05 10.64 -23.64
N GLY A 116 -0.21 10.24 -23.88
CA GLY A 116 -0.57 9.34 -24.98
C GLY A 116 -0.92 7.90 -24.57
N ALA A 117 -1.07 7.60 -23.28
CA ALA A 117 -1.59 6.30 -22.86
C ALA A 117 -3.03 6.09 -23.37
N GLY A 118 -3.29 4.94 -23.98
CA GLY A 118 -4.61 4.60 -24.53
C GLY A 118 -5.71 4.54 -23.47
N ILE A 119 -6.91 5.01 -23.81
CA ILE A 119 -8.04 5.08 -22.86
C ILE A 119 -8.45 3.70 -22.32
N ASP A 120 -8.37 2.65 -23.14
CA ASP A 120 -8.72 1.28 -22.74
C ASP A 120 -7.78 0.77 -21.64
N LEU A 121 -6.48 1.08 -21.76
CA LEU A 121 -5.46 0.74 -20.77
C LEU A 121 -5.70 1.46 -19.44
N LEU A 122 -6.07 2.75 -19.50
CA LEU A 122 -6.38 3.54 -18.31
C LEU A 122 -7.65 3.03 -17.62
N LEU A 123 -8.69 2.68 -18.38
CA LEU A 123 -9.92 2.12 -17.84
C LEU A 123 -9.67 0.75 -17.19
N GLN A 124 -8.84 -0.08 -17.81
CA GLN A 124 -8.41 -1.36 -17.24
C GLN A 124 -7.65 -1.14 -15.92
N ALA A 125 -6.77 -0.14 -15.83
CA ALA A 125 -6.07 0.20 -14.60
C ALA A 125 -7.03 0.63 -13.50
N VAL A 126 -8.02 1.49 -13.81
CA VAL A 126 -9.06 1.92 -12.87
C VAL A 126 -9.87 0.75 -12.34
N MET A 127 -10.14 -0.27 -13.17
CA MET A 127 -10.85 -1.48 -12.75
C MET A 127 -10.05 -2.32 -11.73
N TYR A 128 -8.72 -2.40 -11.86
CA TYR A 128 -7.87 -3.18 -10.94
C TYR A 128 -7.43 -2.40 -9.69
N LEU A 129 -7.53 -1.07 -9.73
CA LEU A 129 -7.13 -0.18 -8.66
C LEU A 129 -7.76 -0.52 -7.29
N PRO A 130 -9.05 -0.86 -7.14
CA PRO A 130 -9.63 -1.18 -5.85
C PRO A 130 -8.97 -2.39 -5.17
N PHE A 131 -8.56 -3.40 -5.94
CA PHE A 131 -7.91 -4.59 -5.40
C PHE A 131 -6.51 -4.26 -4.87
N LEU A 132 -5.74 -3.48 -5.61
CA LEU A 132 -4.40 -3.04 -5.20
C LEU A 132 -4.43 -2.07 -4.02
N LEU A 133 -5.42 -1.17 -3.97
CA LEU A 133 -5.64 -0.31 -2.81
C LEU A 133 -5.98 -1.14 -1.57
N LEU A 134 -6.87 -2.13 -1.70
CA LEU A 134 -7.22 -3.02 -0.60
C LEU A 134 -6.00 -3.81 -0.11
N SER A 135 -5.17 -4.32 -1.03
CA SER A 135 -3.89 -4.95 -0.72
C SER A 135 -2.96 -4.04 0.06
N GLY A 136 -2.77 -2.81 -0.40
CA GLY A 136 -1.94 -1.83 0.30
C GLY A 136 -2.46 -1.52 1.71
N LEU A 137 -3.76 -1.35 1.88
CA LEU A 137 -4.38 -1.10 3.19
C LEU A 137 -4.20 -2.29 4.15
N VAL A 138 -4.43 -3.52 3.68
CA VAL A 138 -4.24 -4.71 4.51
C VAL A 138 -2.77 -4.88 4.90
N LEU A 139 -1.84 -4.71 3.97
CA LEU A 139 -0.40 -4.77 4.26
C LEU A 139 0.05 -3.63 5.17
N GLY A 140 -0.53 -2.43 5.04
CA GLY A 140 -0.23 -1.29 5.91
C GLY A 140 -0.69 -1.52 7.35
N PHE A 141 -1.88 -2.10 7.51
CA PHE A 141 -2.37 -2.53 8.82
C PHE A 141 -1.50 -3.66 9.39
N ALA A 142 -1.13 -4.65 8.57
CA ALA A 142 -0.24 -5.74 8.96
C ALA A 142 1.11 -5.22 9.46
N ALA A 143 1.72 -4.31 8.68
CA ALA A 143 2.99 -3.68 8.99
C ALA A 143 2.96 -3.00 10.35
N PHE A 144 1.95 -2.16 10.58
CA PHE A 144 1.78 -1.47 11.86
C PHE A 144 1.61 -2.47 13.00
N VAL A 145 0.66 -3.40 12.88
CA VAL A 145 0.32 -4.30 13.98
C VAL A 145 1.50 -5.19 14.33
N ILE A 146 2.22 -5.76 13.36
CA ILE A 146 3.40 -6.59 13.64
C ILE A 146 4.50 -5.77 14.35
N ALA A 147 4.73 -4.53 13.91
CA ALA A 147 5.76 -3.66 14.48
C ALA A 147 5.29 -2.81 15.68
N TRP A 148 4.05 -2.95 16.12
CA TRP A 148 3.40 -2.04 17.08
C TRP A 148 4.14 -1.94 18.42
N ARG A 149 4.86 -2.97 18.83
CA ARG A 149 5.68 -2.96 20.06
C ARG A 149 7.19 -2.96 19.82
N MET A 150 7.63 -2.95 18.57
CA MET A 150 9.04 -2.83 18.24
C MET A 150 9.54 -1.43 18.58
N GLU A 151 10.84 -1.31 18.86
CA GLU A 151 11.52 -0.01 19.04
C GLU A 151 11.41 0.84 17.78
N ASN A 152 11.58 0.20 16.62
CA ASN A 152 11.33 0.81 15.31
C ASN A 152 9.93 0.41 14.77
N PRO A 153 8.90 1.27 14.91
CA PRO A 153 7.57 1.02 14.36
C PRO A 153 7.48 0.93 12.84
N TYR A 154 8.45 1.50 12.11
CA TYR A 154 8.46 1.52 10.65
C TYR A 154 9.18 0.32 10.04
N PHE A 155 9.75 -0.57 10.85
CA PHE A 155 10.54 -1.70 10.37
C PHE A 155 9.79 -2.54 9.33
N MET A 156 8.58 -2.97 9.66
CA MET A 156 7.82 -3.86 8.77
C MET A 156 7.28 -3.12 7.54
N SER A 157 6.86 -1.86 7.67
CA SER A 157 6.40 -1.07 6.52
C SER A 157 7.53 -0.84 5.53
N ASN A 158 8.74 -0.59 6.01
CA ASN A 158 9.92 -0.38 5.17
C ASN A 158 10.38 -1.67 4.47
N LEU A 159 10.30 -2.81 5.17
CA LEU A 159 10.62 -4.11 4.60
C LEU A 159 9.63 -4.48 3.47
N LEU A 160 8.33 -4.31 3.72
CA LEU A 160 7.30 -4.59 2.73
C LEU A 160 7.37 -3.61 1.56
N SER A 161 7.56 -2.30 1.79
CA SER A 161 7.64 -1.33 0.69
C SER A 161 8.89 -1.52 -0.17
N GLY A 162 10.05 -1.77 0.46
CA GLY A 162 11.30 -2.01 -0.26
C GLY A 162 11.28 -3.28 -1.13
N SER A 163 10.51 -4.29 -0.72
CA SER A 163 10.36 -5.54 -1.49
C SER A 163 9.24 -5.50 -2.53
N ALA A 164 8.18 -4.71 -2.30
CA ALA A 164 6.98 -4.69 -3.14
C ALA A 164 7.27 -4.38 -4.61
N LEU A 165 8.17 -3.44 -4.91
CA LEU A 165 8.49 -3.08 -6.30
C LEU A 165 9.10 -4.26 -7.06
N VAL A 166 10.07 -4.94 -6.43
CA VAL A 166 10.79 -6.09 -7.01
C VAL A 166 9.87 -7.31 -7.15
N LEU A 167 8.99 -7.51 -6.18
CA LEU A 167 8.10 -8.66 -6.12
C LEU A 167 6.78 -8.45 -6.87
N SER A 168 6.56 -7.26 -7.44
CA SER A 168 5.28 -6.87 -8.02
C SER A 168 4.94 -7.56 -9.35
N GLY A 169 5.95 -7.92 -10.14
CA GLY A 169 5.74 -8.32 -11.53
C GLY A 169 5.50 -7.15 -12.50
N ALA A 170 5.67 -5.89 -12.08
CA ALA A 170 5.42 -4.72 -12.93
C ALA A 170 6.47 -4.54 -14.05
N LEU A 171 7.74 -4.89 -13.80
CA LEU A 171 8.82 -4.80 -14.79
C LEU A 171 8.93 -6.05 -15.66
N ILE A 172 8.87 -7.22 -15.03
CA ILE A 172 9.06 -8.52 -15.65
C ILE A 172 7.96 -9.44 -15.09
N PRO A 173 7.26 -10.22 -15.93
CA PRO A 173 6.28 -11.19 -15.47
C PRO A 173 6.86 -12.16 -14.43
N ILE A 174 6.09 -12.44 -13.38
CA ILE A 174 6.53 -13.29 -12.25
C ILE A 174 6.92 -14.69 -12.68
N ASP A 175 6.38 -15.21 -13.80
CA ASP A 175 6.75 -16.51 -14.34
C ASP A 175 8.20 -16.60 -14.80
N GLN A 176 8.84 -15.46 -15.05
CA GLN A 176 10.23 -15.38 -15.44
C GLN A 176 11.17 -15.21 -14.22
N TYR A 177 10.62 -15.14 -13.00
CA TYR A 177 11.44 -14.99 -11.79
C TYR A 177 12.14 -16.31 -11.44
N PRO A 178 13.35 -16.23 -10.86
CA PRO A 178 13.96 -17.37 -10.18
C PRO A 178 12.98 -17.98 -9.17
N PRO A 179 13.00 -19.31 -8.94
CA PRO A 179 11.98 -19.99 -8.13
C PRO A 179 11.76 -19.36 -6.75
N ILE A 180 12.84 -18.98 -6.06
CA ILE A 180 12.76 -18.35 -4.73
C ILE A 180 12.03 -17.00 -4.78
N LEU A 181 12.32 -16.17 -5.79
CA LEU A 181 11.68 -14.87 -5.95
C LEU A 181 10.22 -15.01 -6.37
N LYS A 182 9.89 -16.04 -7.15
CA LYS A 182 8.51 -16.37 -7.52
C LYS A 182 7.67 -16.70 -6.28
N GLU A 183 8.18 -17.57 -5.41
CA GLU A 183 7.51 -17.92 -4.15
C GLU A 183 7.35 -16.69 -3.24
N LEU A 184 8.39 -15.86 -3.12
CA LEU A 184 8.31 -14.62 -2.33
C LEU A 184 7.31 -13.62 -2.90
N ALA A 185 7.21 -13.49 -4.22
CA ALA A 185 6.24 -12.62 -4.88
C ALA A 185 4.80 -13.06 -4.62
N GLN A 186 4.58 -14.37 -4.56
CA GLN A 186 3.29 -14.95 -4.22
C GLN A 186 2.85 -14.70 -2.77
N LEU A 187 3.76 -14.37 -1.86
CA LEU A 187 3.39 -13.98 -0.48
C LEU A 187 2.73 -12.60 -0.40
N LEU A 188 2.85 -11.78 -1.45
CA LEU A 188 2.24 -10.45 -1.50
C LEU A 188 0.99 -10.47 -2.39
N PRO A 189 -0.15 -9.93 -1.92
CA PRO A 189 -1.40 -9.87 -2.69
C PRO A 189 -1.35 -8.75 -3.75
N LEU A 190 -0.40 -8.83 -4.67
CA LEU A 190 -0.14 -7.80 -5.67
C LEU A 190 0.15 -8.40 -7.05
N SER A 191 0.90 -9.51 -7.04
CA SER A 191 1.47 -10.16 -8.21
C SER A 191 0.39 -10.69 -9.18
N GLY A 192 -0.66 -11.31 -8.65
CA GLY A 192 -1.79 -11.84 -9.43
C GLY A 192 -2.72 -10.74 -9.95
N TRP A 193 -2.97 -9.68 -9.19
CA TRP A 193 -3.74 -8.53 -9.68
C TRP A 193 -3.05 -7.83 -10.86
N LEU A 194 -1.73 -7.68 -10.79
CA LEU A 194 -0.95 -7.12 -11.90
C LEU A 194 -0.89 -8.08 -13.09
N ALA A 195 -0.70 -9.37 -12.87
CA ALA A 195 -0.79 -10.37 -13.96
C ALA A 195 -2.15 -10.28 -14.69
N ALA A 196 -3.23 -10.07 -13.96
CA ALA A 196 -4.57 -9.92 -14.53
C ALA A 196 -4.76 -8.61 -15.31
N PHE A 197 -4.03 -7.56 -14.93
CA PHE A 197 -3.89 -6.35 -15.74
C PHE A 197 -3.12 -6.61 -17.05
N TYR A 198 -2.12 -7.49 -17.04
CA TYR A 198 -1.45 -7.96 -18.27
C TYR A 198 -2.27 -8.97 -19.10
N GLY A 199 -3.41 -9.44 -18.58
CA GLY A 199 -4.33 -10.34 -19.26
C GLY A 199 -4.37 -11.76 -18.70
N ASP A 200 -3.51 -12.12 -17.75
CA ASP A 200 -3.52 -13.42 -17.09
C ASP A 200 -4.26 -13.38 -15.74
N LYS A 201 -5.48 -13.94 -15.73
CA LYS A 201 -6.34 -13.97 -14.55
C LYS A 201 -6.13 -15.20 -13.65
N SER A 202 -5.21 -16.10 -14.01
CA SER A 202 -4.99 -17.37 -13.32
C SER A 202 -4.65 -17.21 -11.82
N HIS A 203 -3.99 -16.10 -11.47
CA HIS A 203 -3.49 -15.82 -10.13
C HIS A 203 -4.36 -14.88 -9.28
N CYS A 204 -5.49 -14.36 -9.80
CA CYS A 204 -6.38 -13.47 -9.04
C CYS A 204 -6.94 -14.12 -7.76
N LEU A 205 -7.36 -15.38 -7.85
CA LEU A 205 -7.92 -16.09 -6.70
C LEU A 205 -6.85 -16.31 -5.63
N HIS A 206 -5.63 -16.60 -6.06
CA HIS A 206 -4.49 -16.74 -5.16
C HIS A 206 -4.24 -15.44 -4.38
N ASP A 207 -4.17 -14.31 -5.06
CA ASP A 207 -3.99 -13.00 -4.41
C ASP A 207 -5.13 -12.67 -3.45
N ALA A 208 -6.38 -13.01 -3.79
CA ALA A 208 -7.52 -12.84 -2.88
C ALA A 208 -7.39 -13.70 -1.60
N ILE A 209 -6.89 -14.93 -1.72
CA ILE A 209 -6.64 -15.82 -0.58
C ILE A 209 -5.49 -15.27 0.28
N VAL A 210 -4.40 -14.85 -0.33
CA VAL A 210 -3.24 -14.27 0.36
C VAL A 210 -3.63 -12.99 1.08
N LEU A 211 -4.44 -12.14 0.44
CA LEU A 211 -4.99 -10.92 1.05
C LEU A 211 -5.82 -11.24 2.29
N LEU A 212 -6.70 -12.23 2.19
CA LEU A 212 -7.52 -12.69 3.31
C LEU A 212 -6.65 -13.25 4.44
N ALA A 213 -5.62 -14.04 4.11
CA ALA A 213 -4.68 -14.58 5.08
C ALA A 213 -3.95 -13.46 5.83
N TRP A 214 -3.41 -12.46 5.11
CA TRP A 214 -2.79 -11.29 5.71
C TRP A 214 -3.75 -10.53 6.63
N PHE A 215 -5.00 -10.33 6.19
CA PHE A 215 -6.01 -9.67 7.01
C PHE A 215 -6.29 -10.44 8.30
N LEU A 216 -6.54 -11.75 8.21
CA LEU A 216 -6.84 -12.60 9.37
C LEU A 216 -5.67 -12.70 10.35
N ILE A 217 -4.45 -12.89 9.85
CA ILE A 217 -3.23 -12.93 10.66
C ILE A 217 -3.06 -11.60 11.39
N SER A 218 -3.13 -10.48 10.67
CA SER A 218 -2.97 -9.14 11.23
C SER A 218 -4.04 -8.81 12.25
N TYR A 219 -5.29 -9.21 11.99
CA TYR A 219 -6.39 -9.05 12.93
C TYR A 219 -6.19 -9.90 14.20
N GLY A 220 -5.71 -11.14 14.07
CA GLY A 220 -5.35 -11.98 15.21
C GLY A 220 -4.24 -11.38 16.08
N ILE A 221 -3.17 -10.88 15.45
CA ILE A 221 -2.08 -10.18 16.15
C ILE A 221 -2.61 -8.91 16.82
N TYR A 222 -3.50 -8.16 16.15
CA TYR A 222 -4.13 -6.97 16.71
C TYR A 222 -4.89 -7.29 18.00
N LEU A 223 -5.73 -8.32 17.98
CA LEU A 223 -6.49 -8.77 19.16
C LEU A 223 -5.57 -9.20 20.30
N TYR A 224 -4.49 -9.92 19.98
CA TYR A 224 -3.48 -10.33 20.96
C TYR A 224 -2.79 -9.12 21.60
N GLN A 225 -2.40 -8.13 20.81
CA GLN A 225 -1.73 -6.93 21.31
C GLN A 225 -2.66 -6.02 22.09
N LYS A 226 -3.91 -5.84 21.64
CA LYS A 226 -4.96 -5.10 22.35
C LYS A 226 -5.13 -5.61 23.78
N LYS A 227 -5.21 -6.93 23.97
CA LYS A 227 -5.33 -7.55 25.30
C LYS A 227 -4.13 -7.25 26.19
N ARG A 228 -2.91 -7.34 25.66
CA ARG A 228 -1.68 -7.07 26.42
C ARG A 228 -1.54 -5.60 26.83
N ILE A 229 -1.95 -4.67 25.97
CA ILE A 229 -1.90 -3.24 26.27
C ILE A 229 -2.92 -2.91 27.37
N GLY A 230 -4.16 -3.40 27.25
CA GLY A 230 -5.19 -3.18 28.27
C GLY A 230 -4.83 -3.73 29.66
N GLN A 231 -4.17 -4.90 29.73
CA GLN A 231 -3.69 -5.45 31.00
C GLN A 231 -2.60 -4.60 31.66
N LYS A 232 -1.71 -3.98 30.87
CA LYS A 232 -0.62 -3.15 31.40
C LYS A 232 -1.13 -1.84 31.99
N GLU A 233 -2.20 -1.27 31.41
CA GLU A 233 -2.83 -0.06 31.93
C GLU A 233 -3.69 -0.32 33.17
N ALA A 234 -4.38 -1.47 33.23
CA ALA A 234 -5.10 -1.86 34.43
C ALA A 234 -4.17 -2.11 35.64
N GLY A 235 -2.95 -2.60 35.40
CA GLY A 235 -1.95 -2.85 36.43
C GLY A 235 -1.18 -1.62 36.92
N SER A 236 -1.33 -0.44 36.30
CA SER A 236 -0.70 0.81 36.81
C SER A 236 -1.66 1.67 37.64
N ILE A 237 -2.86 1.18 37.91
CA ILE A 237 -3.91 1.85 38.71
C ILE A 237 -4.08 1.17 40.09
N LEU A 238 -3.30 0.11 40.36
CA LEU A 238 -3.15 -0.56 41.66
C LEU A 238 -1.74 -0.33 42.20
#